data_AF-A0A3B6RPW1-F1
#
_entry.id   AF-A0A3B6RPW1-F1
#
_cell.length_a   1.000
_cell.length_b   1.000
_cell.length_c   1.000
_cell.angle_alpha   90.00
_cell.angle_beta   90.00
_cell.angle_gamma   90.00
#
_symmetry.space_group_name_H-M   'P 1'
#
loop_
_entity.id
_entity.type
_entity.pdbx_description
1 polymer ?
#
loop_
_entity_poly.entity_id
_entity_poly.type
_entity_poly.pdbx_seq_one_letter_code
_entity_poly.pdbx_strand_id
1 'polypeptide(L)'
;MSNAFASSIGASGGVTASAIVAPVVGSGSHILRIDGYSCTKGIGNGTHIASETFAAAGHRWCLHYYPDSVNRHDSGEICIFLKLVDVDADKVEAKYTISLLDHDGNPRPQYVRAGQNTFSGRDTSTPGVGLIERSELEGCGYLKDDAFVIRCDIIVVKEIFTKAIPVSEIFRPVMKREM
;
A
#
# COMPACT_ATOMS: atom_id res chain seq x y z
N MET A 1 66.97 -4.51 -24.20
CA MET A 1 66.84 -4.06 -22.81
C MET A 1 65.62 -3.16 -22.71
N SER A 2 64.75 -3.46 -21.73
CA SER A 2 63.69 -2.64 -21.12
C SER A 2 62.71 -1.85 -22.02
N ASN A 3 61.46 -2.31 -22.05
CA ASN A 3 60.32 -1.40 -22.01
C ASN A 3 59.19 -2.03 -21.19
N ALA A 4 58.93 -1.48 -20.01
CA ALA A 4 57.69 -1.66 -19.27
C ALA A 4 57.56 -0.47 -18.33
N PHE A 5 56.92 0.60 -18.81
CA PHE A 5 56.34 1.58 -17.91
C PHE A 5 55.12 0.92 -17.26
N ALA A 6 55.32 0.40 -16.05
CA ALA A 6 54.23 0.05 -15.17
C ALA A 6 53.49 1.35 -14.82
N SER A 7 52.34 1.59 -15.46
CA SER A 7 51.41 2.62 -15.01
C SER A 7 50.76 2.13 -13.73
N SER A 8 51.31 2.55 -12.60
CA SER A 8 50.66 2.41 -11.30
C SER A 8 49.30 3.12 -11.37
N ILE A 9 48.20 2.36 -11.34
CA ILE A 9 46.89 2.91 -11.02
C ILE A 9 46.97 3.30 -9.55
N GLY A 10 47.43 4.54 -9.30
CA GLY A 10 47.28 5.17 -8.01
C GLY A 10 45.79 5.26 -7.73
N ALA A 11 45.30 4.41 -6.84
CA ALA A 11 44.00 4.63 -6.22
C ALA A 11 44.11 5.91 -5.39
N SER A 12 43.89 7.06 -6.04
CA SER A 12 43.65 8.31 -5.36
C SER A 12 42.49 8.07 -4.40
N GLY A 13 42.75 8.16 -3.10
CA GLY A 13 41.77 7.97 -2.02
C GLY A 13 40.71 9.07 -2.00
N GLY A 14 39.93 9.17 -3.07
CA GLY A 14 38.77 10.03 -3.17
C GLY A 14 37.54 9.35 -2.59
N VAL A 15 36.71 10.11 -1.89
CA VAL A 15 35.40 9.64 -1.42
C VAL A 15 34.49 9.48 -2.64
N THR A 16 33.91 8.30 -2.80
CA THR A 16 32.88 8.02 -3.83
C THR A 16 31.49 8.03 -3.19
N ALA A 17 30.46 8.22 -4.01
CA ALA A 17 29.08 8.33 -3.56
C ALA A 17 28.11 7.65 -4.54
N SER A 18 27.07 7.03 -4.00
CA SER A 18 25.99 6.41 -4.76
C SER A 18 24.66 6.53 -4.02
N ALA A 19 23.56 6.36 -4.74
CA ALA A 19 22.20 6.38 -4.20
C ALA A 19 21.43 5.11 -4.61
N ILE A 20 20.62 4.61 -3.68
CA ILE A 20 19.55 3.62 -3.94
C ILE A 20 18.26 4.43 -4.09
N VAL A 21 17.61 4.33 -5.25
CA VAL A 21 16.42 5.13 -5.58
C VAL A 21 15.23 4.20 -5.73
N ALA A 22 14.15 4.48 -4.99
CA ALA A 22 12.85 3.84 -5.13
C ALA A 22 11.84 4.89 -5.66
N PRO A 23 11.66 5.02 -6.99
CA PRO A 23 10.81 6.07 -7.54
C PRO A 23 9.34 5.82 -7.24
N VAL A 24 8.69 6.75 -6.54
CA VAL A 24 7.23 6.82 -6.45
C VAL A 24 6.71 7.49 -7.71
N VAL A 25 5.85 6.80 -8.46
CA VAL A 25 5.26 7.33 -9.70
C VAL A 25 3.83 7.78 -9.55
N GLY A 26 3.17 7.36 -8.47
CA GLY A 26 1.84 7.80 -8.12
C GLY A 26 1.54 7.55 -6.66
N SER A 27 0.69 8.40 -6.08
CA SER A 27 0.06 8.15 -4.79
C SER A 27 -1.40 8.57 -4.84
N GLY A 28 -2.20 8.04 -3.94
CA GLY A 28 -3.60 8.42 -3.79
C GLY A 28 -4.24 7.74 -2.59
N SER A 29 -5.41 8.24 -2.20
CA SER A 29 -6.18 7.71 -1.08
C SER A 29 -7.64 7.52 -1.50
N HIS A 30 -8.30 6.54 -0.90
CA HIS A 30 -9.73 6.30 -1.01
C HIS A 30 -10.33 6.07 0.37
N ILE A 31 -11.51 6.62 0.61
CA ILE A 31 -12.27 6.41 1.85
C ILE A 31 -13.54 5.65 1.48
N LEU A 32 -13.70 4.47 2.07
CA LEU A 32 -14.87 3.63 1.94
C LEU A 32 -15.66 3.68 3.24
N ARG A 33 -16.91 4.11 3.18
CA ARG A 33 -17.87 4.01 4.28
C ARG A 33 -18.75 2.78 4.04
N ILE A 34 -18.89 1.96 5.08
CA ILE A 34 -19.81 0.83 5.10
C ILE A 34 -21.00 1.27 5.95
N ASP A 35 -22.15 1.46 5.31
CA ASP A 35 -23.42 1.77 5.97
C ASP A 35 -24.29 0.51 6.07
N GLY A 36 -25.03 0.37 7.18
CA GLY A 36 -25.88 -0.80 7.40
C GLY A 36 -25.08 -2.07 7.68
N TYR A 37 -23.97 -1.96 8.43
CA TYR A 37 -23.05 -3.06 8.72
C TYR A 37 -23.77 -4.34 9.17
N SER A 38 -24.80 -4.21 10.01
CA SER A 38 -25.63 -5.32 10.48
C SER A 38 -26.26 -6.14 9.34
N CYS A 39 -26.58 -5.52 8.20
CA CYS A 39 -27.09 -6.17 6.99
C CYS A 39 -25.98 -6.66 6.05
N THR A 40 -24.75 -6.20 6.24
CA THR A 40 -23.60 -6.65 5.41
C THR A 40 -22.99 -7.95 5.90
N LYS A 41 -23.15 -8.30 7.19
CA LYS A 41 -22.66 -9.56 7.76
C LYS A 41 -23.65 -10.71 7.57
N GLY A 42 -23.15 -11.94 7.69
CA GLY A 42 -23.93 -13.17 7.50
C GLY A 42 -24.23 -13.52 6.03
N ILE A 43 -23.53 -12.91 5.08
CA ILE A 43 -23.60 -13.22 3.64
C ILE A 43 -22.80 -14.48 3.27
N GLY A 44 -22.00 -15.00 4.21
CA GLY A 44 -21.30 -16.28 4.11
C GLY A 44 -19.81 -16.15 3.85
N ASN A 45 -19.01 -17.03 4.45
CA ASN A 45 -17.55 -16.99 4.37
C ASN A 45 -17.06 -17.06 2.92
N GLY A 46 -16.03 -16.28 2.60
CA GLY A 46 -15.48 -16.16 1.25
C GLY A 46 -16.32 -15.31 0.30
N THR A 47 -17.44 -14.75 0.75
CA THR A 47 -18.25 -13.79 -0.01
C THR A 47 -17.83 -12.37 0.32
N HIS A 48 -17.81 -11.50 -0.68
CA HIS A 48 -17.45 -10.10 -0.51
C HIS A 48 -18.48 -9.16 -1.14
N ILE A 49 -18.41 -7.91 -0.70
CA ILE A 49 -19.08 -6.76 -1.31
C ILE A 49 -17.98 -5.86 -1.87
N ALA A 50 -18.08 -5.51 -3.15
CA ALA A 50 -17.13 -4.61 -3.79
C ALA A 50 -17.52 -3.15 -3.56
N SER A 51 -16.53 -2.29 -3.34
CA SER A 51 -16.71 -0.84 -3.44
C SER A 51 -16.95 -0.41 -4.89
N GLU A 52 -17.40 0.82 -5.05
CA GLU A 52 -17.28 1.51 -6.34
C GLU A 52 -15.81 1.57 -6.80
N THR A 53 -15.62 1.65 -8.11
CA THR A 53 -14.29 1.82 -8.70
C THR A 53 -13.80 3.26 -8.45
N PHE A 54 -12.54 3.39 -8.05
CA PHE A 54 -11.91 4.69 -7.80
C PHE A 54 -10.57 4.83 -8.52
N ALA A 55 -10.20 6.06 -8.87
CA ALA A 55 -8.91 6.37 -9.46
C ALA A 55 -7.91 6.80 -8.36
N ALA A 56 -6.74 6.15 -8.32
CA ALA A 56 -5.67 6.50 -7.39
C ALA A 56 -4.31 6.08 -7.96
N ALA A 57 -3.27 6.89 -7.73
CA ALA A 57 -1.90 6.63 -8.16
C ALA A 57 -1.77 6.31 -9.68
N GLY A 58 -2.64 6.87 -10.53
CA GLY A 58 -2.64 6.66 -11.98
C GLY A 58 -3.38 5.41 -12.48
N HIS A 59 -4.04 4.67 -11.59
CA HIS A 59 -4.76 3.43 -11.94
C HIS A 59 -6.18 3.41 -11.35
N ARG A 60 -6.99 2.46 -11.83
CA ARG A 60 -8.36 2.20 -11.34
C ARG A 60 -8.38 1.00 -10.41
N TRP A 61 -8.93 1.19 -9.22
CA TRP A 61 -8.96 0.21 -8.15
C TRP A 61 -10.37 0.01 -7.62
N CYS A 62 -10.60 -1.09 -6.92
CA CYS A 62 -11.73 -1.25 -6.01
C CYS A 62 -11.28 -1.99 -4.74
N LEU A 63 -12.07 -1.88 -3.68
CA LEU A 63 -11.90 -2.65 -2.46
C LEU A 63 -12.93 -3.76 -2.40
N HIS A 64 -12.51 -4.99 -2.07
CA HIS A 64 -13.42 -6.07 -1.73
C HIS A 64 -13.47 -6.21 -0.21
N TYR A 65 -14.66 -6.03 0.36
CA TYR A 65 -14.94 -6.16 1.78
C TYR A 65 -15.53 -7.53 2.08
N TYR A 66 -14.83 -8.32 2.90
CA TYR A 66 -15.27 -9.63 3.38
C TYR A 66 -15.71 -9.51 4.85
N PRO A 67 -17.03 -9.51 5.13
CA PRO A 67 -17.56 -9.30 6.47
C PRO A 67 -17.46 -10.53 7.38
N ASP A 68 -17.43 -11.74 6.77
CA ASP A 68 -17.68 -13.00 7.48
C ASP A 68 -16.45 -13.88 7.74
N SER A 69 -15.26 -13.44 7.33
CA SER A 69 -14.03 -14.21 7.05
C SER A 69 -13.89 -14.72 5.62
N VAL A 70 -12.63 -14.88 5.19
CA VAL A 70 -12.28 -15.40 3.86
C VAL A 70 -12.43 -16.92 3.81
N ASN A 71 -12.10 -17.63 4.89
CA ASN A 71 -12.13 -19.09 4.96
C ASN A 71 -13.09 -19.59 6.03
N ARG A 72 -13.52 -20.86 5.91
CA ARG A 72 -14.46 -21.49 6.88
C ARG A 72 -13.89 -21.72 8.27
N HIS A 73 -12.57 -21.61 8.44
CA HIS A 73 -11.86 -21.90 9.68
C HIS A 73 -11.44 -20.65 10.45
N ASP A 74 -11.61 -19.47 9.87
CA ASP A 74 -11.21 -18.19 10.47
C ASP A 74 -12.34 -17.64 11.35
N SER A 75 -11.96 -16.94 12.43
CA SER A 75 -12.78 -16.49 13.57
C SER A 75 -13.85 -15.43 13.25
N GLY A 76 -14.12 -15.17 11.98
CA GLY A 76 -15.01 -14.09 11.57
C GLY A 76 -14.29 -12.78 11.30
N GLU A 77 -12.97 -12.80 11.13
CA GLU A 77 -12.14 -11.64 10.78
C GLU A 77 -12.68 -10.90 9.55
N ILE A 78 -12.77 -9.57 9.66
CA ILE A 78 -13.12 -8.70 8.56
C ILE A 78 -11.87 -8.46 7.72
N CYS A 79 -11.91 -8.84 6.45
CA CYS A 79 -10.79 -8.71 5.53
C CYS A 79 -11.09 -7.73 4.41
N ILE A 80 -10.08 -6.94 4.04
CA ILE A 80 -10.16 -6.01 2.90
C ILE A 80 -9.09 -6.38 1.88
N PHE A 81 -9.50 -6.44 0.61
CA PHE A 81 -8.60 -6.71 -0.50
C PHE A 81 -8.61 -5.51 -1.45
N LEU A 82 -7.43 -5.04 -1.83
CA LEU A 82 -7.27 -4.08 -2.91
C LEU A 82 -7.22 -4.83 -4.25
N LYS A 83 -8.00 -4.40 -5.24
CA LYS A 83 -8.02 -4.98 -6.59
C LYS A 83 -7.74 -3.91 -7.63
N LEU A 84 -6.93 -4.27 -8.63
CA LEU A 84 -6.78 -3.49 -9.85
C LEU A 84 -7.91 -3.87 -10.81
N VAL A 85 -8.66 -2.88 -11.30
CA VAL A 85 -9.82 -3.09 -12.18
C VAL A 85 -9.42 -3.07 -13.66
N ASP A 86 -8.23 -2.56 -13.97
CA ASP A 86 -7.76 -2.41 -15.33
C ASP A 86 -7.18 -3.71 -15.90
N VAL A 87 -7.93 -4.37 -16.79
CA VAL A 87 -7.58 -5.67 -17.40
C VAL A 87 -6.50 -5.56 -18.49
N ASP A 88 -6.31 -4.35 -19.02
CA ASP A 88 -5.35 -4.03 -20.07
C ASP A 88 -4.06 -3.42 -19.51
N ALA A 89 -4.06 -3.03 -18.23
CA ALA A 89 -2.85 -2.58 -17.55
C ALA A 89 -1.83 -3.71 -17.41
N ASP A 90 -0.56 -3.37 -17.68
CA ASP A 90 0.58 -4.18 -17.26
C ASP A 90 0.57 -4.37 -15.73
N LYS A 91 1.36 -5.34 -15.26
CA LYS A 91 1.56 -5.60 -13.83
C LYS A 91 1.96 -4.31 -13.09
N VAL A 92 1.17 -3.92 -12.09
CA VAL A 92 1.38 -2.70 -11.29
C VAL A 92 1.96 -3.09 -9.94
N GLU A 93 3.20 -2.67 -9.65
CA GLU A 93 3.77 -2.79 -8.30
C GLU A 93 3.27 -1.66 -7.40
N ALA A 94 2.49 -2.02 -6.38
CA ALA A 94 1.94 -1.04 -5.46
C ALA A 94 2.13 -1.45 -3.99
N LYS A 95 2.44 -0.45 -3.18
CA LYS A 95 2.32 -0.48 -1.72
C LYS A 95 0.97 0.10 -1.36
N TYR A 96 0.33 -0.47 -0.35
CA TYR A 96 -0.94 0.03 0.14
C TYR A 96 -1.00 -0.02 1.66
N THR A 97 -1.83 0.85 2.24
CA THR A 97 -2.15 0.86 3.66
C THR A 97 -3.66 0.95 3.82
N ILE A 98 -4.24 0.04 4.59
CA ILE A 98 -5.66 0.01 4.91
C ILE A 98 -5.79 0.30 6.39
N SER A 99 -6.71 1.20 6.74
CA SER A 99 -6.91 1.63 8.13
C SER A 99 -8.38 1.80 8.46
N LEU A 100 -8.77 1.37 9.66
CA LEU A 100 -10.03 1.78 10.27
C LEU A 100 -9.89 3.23 10.74
N LEU A 101 -10.87 4.07 10.40
CA LEU A 101 -10.91 5.46 10.86
C LEU A 101 -11.75 5.59 12.13
N ASP A 102 -11.39 6.57 12.95
CA ASP A 102 -12.26 7.05 14.02
C ASP A 102 -13.30 8.05 13.52
N HIS A 103 -14.13 8.54 14.44
CA HIS A 103 -15.19 9.51 14.17
C HIS A 103 -14.66 10.89 13.76
N ASP A 104 -13.38 11.16 13.98
CA ASP A 104 -12.69 12.39 13.57
C ASP A 104 -11.97 12.21 12.22
N GLY A 105 -12.08 11.03 11.60
CA GLY A 105 -11.45 10.69 10.32
C GLY A 105 -9.97 10.31 10.42
N ASN A 106 -9.45 10.03 11.63
CA ASN A 106 -8.05 9.67 11.84
C ASN A 106 -7.87 8.14 11.81
N PRO A 107 -6.81 7.62 11.17
CA PRO A 107 -6.45 6.21 11.23
C PRO A 107 -6.19 5.75 12.66
N ARG A 108 -6.74 4.59 13.04
CA ARG A 108 -6.48 3.96 14.35
C ARG A 108 -5.27 3.03 14.24
N PRO A 109 -4.13 3.32 14.92
CA PRO A 109 -2.88 2.57 14.73
C PRO A 109 -3.00 1.04 14.90
N GLN A 110 -3.85 0.60 15.83
CA GLN A 110 -4.12 -0.82 16.09
C GLN A 110 -4.78 -1.55 14.89
N TYR A 111 -5.50 -0.81 14.04
CA TYR A 111 -6.21 -1.31 12.85
C TYR A 111 -5.62 -0.75 11.57
N VAL A 112 -4.30 -0.54 11.53
CA VAL A 112 -3.56 -0.24 10.30
C VAL A 112 -2.92 -1.53 9.79
N ARG A 113 -3.10 -1.80 8.50
CA ARG A 113 -2.48 -2.94 7.79
C ARG A 113 -1.81 -2.42 6.54
N ALA A 114 -0.53 -2.70 6.40
CA ALA A 114 0.24 -2.35 5.21
C ALA A 114 0.55 -3.61 4.40
N GLY A 115 0.57 -3.46 3.09
CA GLY A 115 0.95 -4.52 2.16
C GLY A 115 1.69 -3.96 0.95
N GLN A 116 2.37 -4.86 0.25
CA GLN A 116 2.96 -4.59 -1.05
C GLN A 116 2.66 -5.78 -1.94
N ASN A 117 2.23 -5.53 -3.17
CA ASN A 117 2.03 -6.59 -4.14
C ASN A 117 2.16 -6.08 -5.57
N THR A 118 2.32 -7.03 -6.48
CA THR A 118 2.16 -6.81 -7.91
C THR A 118 0.72 -7.15 -8.30
N PHE A 119 0.01 -6.16 -8.79
CA PHE A 119 -1.40 -6.27 -9.17
C PHE A 119 -1.54 -6.41 -10.68
N SER A 120 -2.53 -7.19 -11.10
CA SER A 120 -2.90 -7.41 -12.50
C SER A 120 -4.42 -7.47 -12.54
N GLY A 121 -5.06 -6.78 -13.50
CA GLY A 121 -6.51 -6.86 -13.66
C GLY A 121 -7.01 -8.24 -14.07
N ARG A 122 -6.11 -9.13 -14.49
CA ARG A 122 -6.40 -10.53 -14.84
C ARG A 122 -6.25 -11.48 -13.65
N ASP A 123 -5.61 -11.05 -12.57
CA ASP A 123 -5.27 -11.91 -11.44
C ASP A 123 -6.39 -11.89 -10.41
N THR A 124 -6.94 -13.07 -10.11
CA THR A 124 -7.97 -13.23 -9.08
C THR A 124 -7.37 -13.28 -7.68
N SER A 125 -6.14 -13.78 -7.53
CA SER A 125 -5.45 -13.93 -6.24
C SER A 125 -4.59 -12.71 -5.90
N THR A 126 -5.18 -11.76 -5.19
CA THR A 126 -4.44 -10.70 -4.49
C THR A 126 -4.47 -11.03 -3.00
N PRO A 127 -3.36 -10.92 -2.26
CA PRO A 127 -3.37 -11.11 -0.81
C PRO A 127 -4.19 -9.97 -0.20
N GLY A 128 -5.21 -10.34 0.56
CA GLY A 128 -5.97 -9.41 1.39
C GLY A 128 -5.32 -9.26 2.75
N VAL A 129 -5.79 -8.27 3.49
CA VAL A 129 -5.37 -8.05 4.87
C VAL A 129 -6.54 -8.24 5.81
N GLY A 130 -6.32 -9.00 6.88
CA GLY A 130 -7.19 -9.07 8.03
C GLY A 130 -7.13 -7.76 8.80
N LEU A 131 -8.24 -7.01 8.81
CA LEU A 131 -8.29 -5.67 9.38
C LEU A 131 -8.56 -5.71 10.88
N ILE A 132 -9.63 -6.41 11.27
CA ILE A 132 -10.17 -6.43 12.63
C ILE A 132 -11.09 -7.64 12.80
N GLU A 133 -11.10 -8.24 14.00
CA GLU A 133 -12.09 -9.27 14.34
C GLU A 133 -13.49 -8.68 14.43
N ARG A 134 -14.52 -9.43 14.02
CA ARG A 134 -15.90 -8.91 14.01
C ARG A 134 -16.38 -8.48 15.39
N SER A 135 -16.15 -9.33 16.39
CA SER A 135 -16.50 -9.06 17.79
C SER A 135 -15.76 -7.83 18.33
N GLU A 136 -14.54 -7.59 17.86
CA GLU A 136 -13.76 -6.42 18.22
C GLU A 136 -14.32 -5.16 17.54
N LEU A 137 -14.69 -5.21 16.25
CA LEU A 137 -15.33 -4.08 15.59
C LEU A 137 -16.62 -3.67 16.31
N GLU A 138 -17.43 -4.66 16.72
CA GLU A 138 -18.68 -4.45 17.45
C GLU A 138 -18.46 -3.89 18.87
N GLY A 139 -17.27 -4.05 19.45
CA GLY A 139 -16.93 -3.58 20.80
C GLY A 139 -16.01 -2.35 20.87
N CYS A 140 -15.28 -2.02 19.80
CA CYS A 140 -14.23 -0.99 19.81
C CYS A 140 -14.76 0.46 19.77
N GLY A 141 -16.06 0.65 19.55
CA GLY A 141 -16.72 1.96 19.49
C GLY A 141 -16.53 2.73 18.17
N TYR A 142 -15.83 2.17 17.18
CA TYR A 142 -15.69 2.77 15.83
C TYR A 142 -16.84 2.40 14.90
N LEU A 143 -17.57 1.32 15.19
CA LEU A 143 -18.88 1.07 14.61
C LEU A 143 -19.92 1.97 15.30
N LYS A 144 -20.47 2.93 14.57
CA LYS A 144 -21.46 3.89 15.08
C LYS A 144 -22.58 4.08 14.08
N ASP A 145 -23.82 4.13 14.58
CA ASP A 145 -25.02 4.26 13.75
C ASP A 145 -25.07 3.20 12.63
N ASP A 146 -24.69 1.97 12.99
CA ASP A 146 -24.54 0.82 12.09
C ASP A 146 -23.59 1.06 10.90
N ALA A 147 -22.58 1.91 11.09
CA ALA A 147 -21.61 2.23 10.06
C ALA A 147 -20.18 2.35 10.58
N PHE A 148 -19.22 2.06 9.71
CA PHE A 148 -17.79 2.26 9.98
C PHE A 148 -17.06 2.68 8.70
N VAL A 149 -15.86 3.24 8.85
CA VAL A 149 -15.13 3.87 7.75
C VAL A 149 -13.72 3.32 7.65
N ILE A 150 -13.31 3.03 6.42
CA ILE A 150 -12.00 2.51 6.06
C ILE A 150 -11.31 3.51 5.14
N ARG A 151 -10.01 3.74 5.35
CA ARG A 151 -9.15 4.45 4.40
C ARG A 151 -8.15 3.49 3.78
N CYS A 152 -8.02 3.56 2.47
CA CYS A 152 -6.98 2.91 1.69
C CYS A 152 -6.05 3.94 1.08
N ASP A 153 -4.77 3.90 1.43
CA ASP A 153 -3.70 4.68 0.83
C ASP A 153 -2.90 3.80 -0.13
N ILE A 154 -2.59 4.30 -1.31
CA ILE A 154 -1.91 3.56 -2.38
C ILE A 154 -0.70 4.36 -2.85
N ILE A 155 0.42 3.68 -3.02
CA ILE A 155 1.66 4.20 -3.60
C ILE A 155 2.11 3.23 -4.67
N VAL A 156 2.22 3.71 -5.91
CA VAL A 156 2.78 2.93 -7.01
C VAL A 156 4.25 3.27 -7.15
N VAL A 157 5.08 2.22 -7.17
CA VAL A 157 6.54 2.34 -7.26
C VAL A 157 7.04 1.75 -8.58
N LYS A 158 8.15 2.27 -9.06
CA LYS A 158 8.94 1.63 -10.12
C LYS A 158 10.07 0.81 -9.51
N GLU A 159 10.71 0.03 -10.37
CA GLU A 159 11.91 -0.75 -10.04
C GLU A 159 12.95 0.10 -9.30
N ILE A 160 13.44 -0.45 -8.19
CA ILE A 160 14.51 0.16 -7.41
C ILE A 160 15.81 0.04 -8.20
N PHE A 161 16.51 1.16 -8.37
CA PHE A 161 17.79 1.17 -9.06
C PHE A 161 18.88 1.89 -8.28
N THR A 162 20.13 1.64 -8.64
CA THR A 162 21.29 2.33 -8.08
C THR A 162 21.89 3.28 -9.09
N LYS A 163 22.40 4.42 -8.63
CA LYS A 163 23.18 5.34 -9.46
C LYS A 163 24.34 5.93 -8.68
N ALA A 164 25.47 6.14 -9.35
CA ALA A 164 26.53 7.00 -8.82
C ALA A 164 25.99 8.44 -8.71
N ILE A 165 26.36 9.14 -7.64
CA ILE A 165 26.03 10.55 -7.45
C ILE A 165 27.28 11.32 -7.02
N PRO A 166 27.39 12.62 -7.31
CA PRO A 166 28.44 13.45 -6.75
C PRO A 166 28.36 13.49 -5.22
N VAL A 167 29.50 13.49 -4.52
CA VAL A 167 29.55 13.61 -3.03
C VAL A 167 28.82 14.87 -2.54
N SER A 168 28.84 15.95 -3.34
CA SER A 168 28.10 17.19 -3.05
C SER A 168 26.58 17.04 -3.02
N GLU A 169 26.03 15.96 -3.59
CA GLU A 169 24.59 15.67 -3.57
C GLU A 169 24.13 14.93 -2.32
N ILE A 170 25.03 14.23 -1.61
CA ILE A 170 24.68 13.49 -0.39
C ILE A 170 24.16 14.42 0.71
N PHE A 171 24.80 15.58 0.87
CA PHE A 171 24.54 16.47 2.00
C PHE A 171 23.71 17.69 1.62
N ARG A 172 22.92 17.64 0.53
CA ARG A 172 22.05 18.76 0.17
C ARG A 172 21.07 19.03 1.33
N PRO A 173 21.04 20.24 1.91
CA PRO A 173 20.05 20.59 2.90
C PRO A 173 18.66 20.50 2.26
N VAL A 174 17.74 19.76 2.89
CA VAL A 174 16.32 19.83 2.52
C VAL A 174 15.84 21.22 2.92
N MET A 175 15.74 22.14 1.95
CA MET A 175 15.06 23.41 2.16
C MET A 175 13.60 23.10 2.48
N LYS A 176 13.21 23.30 3.75
CA LYS A 176 11.80 23.27 4.14
C LYS A 176 11.08 24.32 3.30
N ARG A 177 10.02 23.91 2.59
CA ARG A 177 9.06 24.88 2.03
C ARG A 177 8.42 25.58 3.23
N GLU A 178 8.71 26.86 3.40
CA GLU A 178 7.94 27.72 4.30
C GLU A 178 6.52 27.84 3.74
N MET A 179 5.56 27.81 4.65
CA MET A 179 4.11 27.90 4.41
C MET A 179 3.69 29.34 4.18
#